data_AF-N2IGA4-F1
#
_entry.id   AF-N2IGA4-F1
#
_cell.length_a   1.000
_cell.length_b   1.000
_cell.length_c   1.000
_cell.angle_alpha   90.00
_cell.angle_beta   90.00
_cell.angle_gamma   90.00
#
_symmetry.space_group_name_H-M   'P 1'
#
loop_
_entity.id
_entity.type
_entity.pdbx_description
1 polymer ?
#
loop_
_entity_poly.entity_id
_entity_poly.type
_entity_poly.pdbx_seq_one_letter_code
_entity_poly.pdbx_strand_id
1 'polypeptide(L)'
;MRRPCFKGLEADMLGMPAYKYQSYASGMHPNVYAYKYYWWVFYKDSPCDGYDFLSDKYRLTTAAAFGLMQQLQKAGHPYWVYNKRAPRKPSKFSPPWNLNSPHWKDTEWAPSYPDDSDLTYKGHK
;
A
#
# COMPACT_ATOMS: atom_id res chain seq x y z
N MET A 1 -1.81 10.71 9.15
CA MET A 1 -0.90 10.17 8.12
C MET A 1 -0.07 11.33 7.58
N ARG A 2 1.26 11.20 7.44
CA ARG A 2 2.11 12.30 6.93
C ARG A 2 1.79 12.57 5.46
N ARG A 3 1.54 13.83 5.11
CA ARG A 3 1.32 14.25 3.72
C ARG A 3 2.60 14.00 2.90
N PRO A 4 2.53 13.29 1.75
CA PRO A 4 3.66 13.18 0.82
C PRO A 4 4.10 14.56 0.35
N CYS A 5 5.39 14.87 0.43
CA CYS A 5 5.95 16.09 -0.17
C CYS A 5 7.44 15.95 -0.47
N PHE A 6 7.88 16.44 -1.62
CA PHE A 6 9.28 16.35 -2.04
C PHE A 6 10.21 17.06 -1.05
N LYS A 7 9.85 18.27 -0.61
CA LYS A 7 10.62 19.00 0.41
C LYS A 7 10.80 18.21 1.70
N GLY A 8 9.76 17.49 2.12
CA GLY A 8 9.83 16.66 3.32
C GLY A 8 10.67 15.42 3.09
N LEU A 9 10.58 14.80 1.90
CA LEU A 9 11.43 13.68 1.53
C LEU A 9 12.90 14.10 1.55
N GLU A 10 13.26 15.21 0.88
CA GLU A 10 14.62 15.79 0.86
C GLU A 10 15.15 16.10 2.26
N ALA A 11 14.33 16.72 3.12
CA ALA A 11 14.70 17.00 4.50
C ALA A 11 15.00 15.72 5.29
N ASP A 12 14.18 14.68 5.10
CA ASP A 12 14.43 13.36 5.70
C ASP A 12 15.72 12.72 5.12
N MET A 13 16.08 12.97 3.85
CA MET A 13 17.34 12.48 3.25
C MET A 13 18.58 13.05 3.95
N LEU A 14 18.56 14.35 4.29
CA LEU A 14 19.68 15.03 4.93
C LEU A 14 19.94 14.51 6.35
N GLY A 15 18.91 13.99 7.02
CA GLY A 15 18.98 13.46 8.38
C GLY A 15 19.14 11.93 8.49
N MET A 16 19.09 11.20 7.38
CA MET A 16 19.11 9.72 7.38
C MET A 16 20.36 9.15 6.70
N PRO A 17 20.92 8.03 7.22
CA PRO A 17 21.92 7.26 6.46
C PRO A 17 21.30 6.77 5.13
N ALA A 18 22.16 6.59 4.12
CA ALA A 18 21.84 6.42 2.68
C ALA A 18 20.83 5.33 2.26
N TYR A 19 20.21 4.59 3.19
CA TYR A 19 19.35 3.44 2.91
C TYR A 19 18.04 3.39 3.72
N LYS A 20 17.66 4.45 4.45
CA LYS A 20 16.43 4.39 5.25
C LYS A 20 15.21 4.88 4.46
N TYR A 21 14.23 4.01 4.37
CA TYR A 21 12.86 4.37 4.03
C TYR A 21 12.09 4.69 5.31
N GLN A 22 11.01 5.47 5.18
CA GLN A 22 10.10 5.73 6.29
C GLN A 22 8.76 5.06 6.02
N SER A 23 8.24 4.33 7.02
CA SER A 23 6.92 3.70 6.90
C SER A 23 5.85 4.51 7.63
N TYR A 24 4.77 4.78 6.91
CA TYR A 24 3.48 5.26 7.40
C TYR A 24 2.36 4.24 7.13
N ALA A 25 2.74 3.02 6.75
CA ALA A 25 1.84 1.91 6.47
C ALA A 25 1.45 1.18 7.76
N SER A 26 0.23 0.66 7.77
CA SER A 26 -0.25 -0.28 8.79
C SER A 26 0.25 -1.70 8.52
N GLY A 27 0.29 -2.54 9.56
CA GLY A 27 0.67 -3.95 9.44
C GLY A 27 -0.26 -4.75 8.52
N MET A 28 0.32 -5.70 7.79
CA MET A 28 -0.43 -6.63 6.95
C MET A 28 -1.04 -7.74 7.80
N HIS A 29 -2.35 -7.91 7.69
CA HIS A 29 -3.08 -8.97 8.38
C HIS A 29 -2.75 -10.32 7.74
N PRO A 30 -2.45 -11.39 8.50
CA PRO A 30 -1.98 -12.66 7.94
C PRO A 30 -3.02 -13.40 7.09
N ASN A 31 -4.31 -13.16 7.34
CA ASN A 31 -5.38 -13.76 6.52
C ASN A 31 -5.52 -13.05 5.17
N VAL A 32 -4.93 -13.64 4.12
CA VAL A 32 -4.95 -13.15 2.74
C VAL A 32 -6.34 -13.14 2.09
N TYR A 33 -7.28 -13.93 2.61
CA TYR A 33 -8.68 -13.99 2.15
C TYR A 33 -9.56 -12.91 2.77
N ALA A 34 -9.09 -12.27 3.85
CA ALA A 34 -9.81 -11.22 4.54
C ALA A 34 -9.61 -9.86 3.87
N TYR A 35 -8.36 -9.51 3.57
CA TYR A 35 -7.99 -8.16 3.18
C TYR A 35 -7.06 -8.13 1.99
N LYS A 36 -7.26 -7.12 1.14
CA LYS A 36 -6.30 -6.63 0.16
C LYS A 36 -5.61 -5.38 0.70
N TYR A 37 -4.38 -5.15 0.28
CA TYR A 37 -3.63 -3.96 0.61
C TYR A 37 -3.27 -3.22 -0.67
N TYR A 38 -3.63 -1.95 -0.72
CA TYR A 38 -3.16 -1.01 -1.72
C TYR A 38 -2.04 -0.18 -1.11
N TRP A 39 -1.03 0.11 -1.91
CA TRP A 39 0.21 0.71 -1.45
C TRP A 39 0.53 1.99 -2.20
N TRP A 40 1.24 2.89 -1.56
CA TRP A 40 1.87 4.03 -2.23
C TRP A 40 3.32 4.12 -1.79
N VAL A 41 4.22 4.29 -2.75
CA VAL A 41 5.66 4.41 -2.51
C VAL A 41 6.07 5.77 -3.04
N PHE A 42 6.20 6.75 -2.16
CA PHE A 42 6.54 8.12 -2.50
C PHE A 42 8.06 8.30 -2.52
N TYR A 43 8.60 8.71 -3.65
CA TYR A 43 10.03 8.91 -3.90
C TYR A 43 10.25 10.10 -4.86
N LYS A 44 11.50 10.46 -5.11
CA LYS A 44 11.87 11.67 -5.88
C LYS A 44 11.21 11.80 -7.27
N ASP A 45 10.92 10.69 -7.95
CA ASP A 45 10.33 10.71 -9.30
C ASP A 45 8.80 10.44 -9.26
N SER A 46 8.17 10.65 -8.10
CA SER A 46 6.71 10.55 -7.97
C SER A 46 6.03 11.60 -8.86
N PRO A 47 4.84 11.32 -9.40
CA PRO A 47 4.20 12.19 -10.38
C PRO A 47 3.66 13.49 -9.78
N CYS A 48 3.42 13.55 -8.47
CA CYS A 48 2.89 14.73 -7.80
C CYS A 48 3.13 14.70 -6.30
N ASP A 49 3.05 15.88 -5.69
CA ASP A 49 3.09 16.09 -4.24
C ASP A 49 1.70 16.05 -3.60
N GLY A 50 1.66 15.85 -2.29
CA GLY A 50 0.46 16.00 -1.48
C GLY A 50 -0.50 14.80 -1.49
N TYR A 51 -1.73 15.05 -1.06
CA TYR A 51 -2.74 13.99 -0.92
C TYR A 51 -3.20 13.41 -2.26
N ASP A 52 -3.02 14.13 -3.36
CA ASP A 52 -3.31 13.62 -4.71
C ASP A 52 -2.46 12.40 -5.05
N PHE A 53 -1.24 12.31 -4.51
CA PHE A 53 -0.39 11.12 -4.63
C PHE A 53 -1.03 9.89 -3.97
N LEU A 54 -1.81 10.07 -2.89
CA LEU A 54 -2.50 8.99 -2.18
C LEU A 54 -3.87 8.63 -2.79
N SER A 55 -4.14 9.09 -4.01
CA SER A 55 -5.34 8.72 -4.76
C SER A 55 -5.23 7.32 -5.36
N ASP A 56 -6.37 6.75 -5.77
CA ASP A 56 -6.42 5.43 -6.40
C ASP A 56 -5.65 5.36 -7.73
N LYS A 57 -5.38 6.50 -8.36
CA LYS A 57 -4.60 6.58 -9.60
C LYS A 57 -3.16 6.10 -9.44
N TYR A 58 -2.55 6.33 -8.28
CA TYR A 58 -1.13 6.04 -8.02
C TYR A 58 -0.92 4.88 -7.06
N ARG A 59 -2.01 4.20 -6.68
CA ARG A 59 -1.91 3.04 -5.80
C ARG A 59 -1.30 1.86 -6.54
N LEU A 60 -0.51 1.08 -5.83
CA LEU A 60 0.15 -0.11 -6.30
C LEU A 60 -0.45 -1.36 -5.64
N THR A 61 -0.37 -2.47 -6.37
CA THR A 61 -0.60 -3.82 -5.83
C THR A 61 0.50 -4.19 -4.85
N THR A 62 0.29 -5.23 -4.03
CA THR A 62 1.32 -5.62 -3.06
C THR A 62 2.61 -6.03 -3.76
N ALA A 63 2.53 -6.85 -4.80
CA ALA A 63 3.71 -7.26 -5.55
C ALA A 63 4.44 -6.08 -6.21
N ALA A 64 3.70 -5.15 -6.84
CA ALA A 64 4.31 -3.99 -7.49
C ALA A 64 5.01 -3.06 -6.49
N ALA A 65 4.38 -2.80 -5.34
CA ALA A 65 4.97 -1.96 -4.30
C ALA A 65 6.26 -2.54 -3.74
N PHE A 66 6.25 -3.82 -3.37
CA PHE A 66 7.45 -4.48 -2.85
C PHE A 66 8.56 -4.62 -3.91
N GLY A 67 8.21 -4.78 -5.17
CA GLY A 67 9.16 -4.71 -6.28
C GLY A 67 9.84 -3.34 -6.38
N LEU A 68 9.04 -2.26 -6.39
CA LEU A 68 9.55 -0.88 -6.43
C LEU A 68 10.40 -0.54 -5.20
N MET A 69 9.95 -0.90 -4.00
CA MET A 69 10.71 -0.71 -2.77
C MET A 69 12.08 -1.40 -2.81
N GLN A 70 12.15 -2.62 -3.36
CA GLN A 70 13.42 -3.33 -3.52
C GLN A 70 14.34 -2.63 -4.53
N GLN A 71 13.80 -2.14 -5.64
CA GLN A 71 14.57 -1.37 -6.63
C GLN A 71 15.14 -0.09 -6.04
N LEU A 72 14.32 0.68 -5.32
CA LEU A 72 14.74 1.93 -4.67
C LEU A 72 15.80 1.67 -3.59
N GLN A 73 15.63 0.61 -2.78
CA GLN A 73 16.64 0.19 -1.80
C GLN A 73 17.98 -0.14 -2.46
N LYS A 74 17.97 -0.93 -3.55
CA LYS A 74 19.19 -1.28 -4.30
C LYS A 74 19.87 -0.05 -4.91
N ALA A 75 19.10 0.93 -5.35
CA ALA A 75 19.60 2.18 -5.91
C ALA A 75 20.02 3.22 -4.85
N GLY A 76 19.84 2.94 -3.55
CA GLY A 76 20.08 3.92 -2.49
C GLY A 76 19.12 5.12 -2.56
N HIS A 77 17.94 4.93 -3.12
CA HIS A 77 16.92 5.99 -3.22
C HIS A 77 15.98 5.92 -2.01
N PRO A 78 15.87 7.01 -1.24
CA PRO A 78 14.95 7.08 -0.12
C PRO A 78 13.50 7.19 -0.62
N TYR A 79 12.59 6.67 0.18
CA TYR A 79 11.16 6.72 -0.09
C TYR A 79 10.34 6.63 1.19
N TRP A 80 9.08 7.05 1.09
CA TRP A 80 8.06 6.85 2.10
C TRP A 80 7.04 5.83 1.62
N VAL A 81 6.61 4.93 2.50
CA VAL A 81 5.61 3.91 2.17
C VAL A 81 4.32 4.12 2.95
N TYR A 82 3.20 3.95 2.26
CA TYR A 82 1.85 4.05 2.79
C TYR A 82 1.04 2.84 2.36
N ASN A 83 -0.01 2.53 3.12
CA ASN A 83 -1.01 1.56 2.66
C ASN A 83 -2.42 1.90 3.09
N LYS A 84 -3.36 1.27 2.39
CA LYS A 84 -4.79 1.27 2.69
C LYS A 84 -5.24 -0.18 2.62
N ARG A 85 -5.90 -0.62 3.67
CA ARG A 85 -6.51 -1.95 3.76
C ARG A 85 -7.92 -1.89 3.20
N ALA A 86 -8.27 -2.82 2.32
CA ALA A 86 -9.62 -3.00 1.79
C ALA A 86 -10.10 -4.43 2.10
N PRO A 87 -11.31 -4.64 2.65
CA PRO A 87 -11.84 -5.98 2.79
C PRO A 87 -12.07 -6.62 1.42
N ARG A 88 -11.87 -7.93 1.32
CA ARG A 88 -12.10 -8.70 0.10
C ARG A 88 -13.54 -9.19 0.05
N LYS A 89 -14.14 -9.16 -1.14
CA LYS A 89 -15.45 -9.78 -1.39
C LYS A 89 -15.43 -11.25 -0.91
N PRO A 90 -16.53 -11.74 -0.29
CA PRO A 90 -16.58 -13.10 0.22
C PRO A 90 -16.30 -14.15 -0.86
N SER A 91 -15.49 -15.15 -0.50
CA SER A 91 -15.28 -16.39 -1.23
C SER A 91 -15.26 -17.56 -0.24
N LYS A 92 -15.05 -18.79 -0.73
CA LYS A 92 -15.05 -20.03 0.08
C LYS A 92 -14.20 -19.95 1.36
N PHE A 93 -13.09 -19.21 1.33
CA PHE A 93 -12.14 -19.10 2.45
C PHE A 93 -12.18 -17.73 3.15
N SER A 94 -13.11 -16.86 2.78
CA SER A 94 -13.24 -15.55 3.42
C SER A 94 -13.76 -15.70 4.85
N PRO A 95 -13.40 -14.75 5.74
CA PRO A 95 -14.07 -14.61 7.01
C PRO A 95 -15.59 -14.44 6.82
N PRO A 96 -16.39 -14.81 7.83
CA PRO A 96 -17.84 -14.63 7.79
C PRO A 96 -18.20 -13.14 7.98
N TRP A 97 -17.93 -12.32 6.97
CA TRP A 97 -18.27 -10.91 6.99
C TRP A 97 -19.79 -10.73 7.11
N ASN A 98 -20.24 -9.99 8.13
CA ASN A 98 -21.61 -9.49 8.16
C ASN A 98 -21.72 -8.31 7.19
N LEU A 99 -22.09 -8.57 5.93
CA LEU A 99 -22.20 -7.55 4.88
C LEU A 99 -23.25 -6.47 5.17
N ASN A 100 -24.25 -6.78 6.02
CA ASN A 100 -25.28 -5.83 6.42
C ASN A 100 -24.85 -4.91 7.57
N SER A 101 -23.62 -5.07 8.08
CA SER A 101 -23.09 -4.21 9.14
C SER A 101 -22.95 -2.77 8.64
N PRO A 102 -23.42 -1.76 9.41
CA PRO A 102 -23.17 -0.35 9.12
C PRO A 102 -21.68 -0.01 8.96
N HIS A 103 -20.79 -0.82 9.53
CA HIS A 103 -19.34 -0.69 9.38
C HIS A 103 -18.88 -0.69 7.92
N TRP A 104 -19.58 -1.43 7.04
CA TRP A 104 -19.20 -1.55 5.63
C TRP A 104 -19.84 -0.50 4.73
N LYS A 105 -20.65 0.40 5.29
CA LYS A 105 -21.22 1.51 4.54
C LYS A 105 -20.06 2.35 3.96
N ASP A 106 -20.12 2.61 2.66
CA ASP A 106 -19.10 3.34 1.90
C ASP A 106 -17.69 2.68 1.87
N THR A 107 -17.60 1.39 2.23
CA THR A 107 -16.35 0.65 2.16
C THR A 107 -16.06 0.18 0.74
N GLU A 108 -14.85 0.45 0.27
CA GLU A 108 -14.31 -0.14 -0.95
C GLU A 108 -14.00 -1.63 -0.73
N TRP A 109 -14.68 -2.50 -1.47
CA TRP A 109 -14.43 -3.94 -1.47
C TRP A 109 -13.50 -4.34 -2.61
N ALA A 110 -12.36 -4.92 -2.24
CA ALA A 110 -11.44 -5.52 -3.19
C ALA A 110 -12.01 -6.82 -3.79
N PRO A 111 -11.53 -7.26 -4.97
CA PRO A 111 -11.85 -8.57 -5.49
C PRO A 111 -11.61 -9.68 -4.47
N SER A 112 -12.39 -10.76 -4.59
CA SER A 112 -12.14 -11.97 -3.81
C SER A 112 -10.73 -12.48 -4.13
N TYR A 113 -10.08 -13.18 -3.19
CA TYR A 113 -8.72 -13.69 -3.41
C TYR A 113 -8.57 -14.57 -4.68
N PRO A 114 -9.49 -15.51 -5.00
CA PRO A 114 -9.38 -16.28 -6.24
C PRO A 114 -9.59 -15.45 -7.51
N ASP A 115 -10.43 -14.41 -7.46
CA ASP A 115 -10.74 -13.57 -8.64
C ASP A 115 -9.76 -12.42 -8.84
N ASP A 116 -8.86 -12.19 -7.87
CA ASP A 116 -7.84 -11.14 -7.94
C ASP A 116 -6.70 -11.59 -8.87
N SER A 117 -6.51 -10.87 -9.97
CA SER A 117 -5.48 -11.17 -10.98
C SER A 117 -4.09 -10.64 -10.61
N ASP A 118 -3.95 -9.91 -9.49
CA ASP A 118 -2.67 -9.36 -9.09
C ASP A 118 -1.64 -10.46 -8.77
N LEU A 119 -0.38 -10.17 -9.10
CA LEU A 119 0.74 -11.03 -8.74
C LEU A 119 0.87 -11.13 -7.22
N THR A 120 1.32 -12.30 -6.75
CA THR A 120 1.47 -12.56 -5.33
C THR A 120 2.83 -12.10 -4.79
N TYR A 121 2.84 -11.54 -3.59
CA TYR A 121 4.01 -11.32 -2.77
C TYR A 121 3.77 -11.93 -1.39
N LYS A 122 4.52 -12.98 -1.03
CA LYS A 122 4.35 -13.73 0.24
C LYS A 122 2.88 -14.14 0.49
N GLY A 123 2.18 -14.55 -0.56
CA GLY A 123 0.76 -14.95 -0.50
C GLY A 123 -0.25 -13.80 -0.54
N HIS A 124 0.19 -12.54 -0.51
CA HIS A 124 -0.70 -11.39 -0.70
C HIS A 124 -0.77 -10.99 -2.16
N LYS A 125 -1.98 -10.86 -2.69
CA LYS A 125 -2.28 -10.21 -3.97
C LYS A 125 -2.48 -8.71 -3.73
#